data_AF-A0A9D7X5B1-F1
#
_entry.id   AF-A0A9D7X5B1-F1
#
_cell.length_a   1.000
_cell.length_b   1.000
_cell.length_c   1.000
_cell.angle_alpha   90.00
_cell.angle_beta   90.00
_cell.angle_gamma   90.00
#
_symmetry.space_group_name_H-M   'P 1'
#
loop_
_entity.id
_entity.type
_entity.pdbx_description
1 polymer ?
#
loop_
_entity_poly.entity_id
_entity_poly.type
_entity_poly.pdbx_seq_one_letter_code
_entity_poly.pdbx_strand_id
1 'polypeptide(L)'
;MIKLSSSGFTLFEIIVAMFVISIAVIPMMQSFGPTMMTAGAVEKTAVLTNQARATMERLLALDFDTLKLKLAEVQPLSGNAVFGDSDETFTFEAGTYSPAITISDASGDASKTLLDLTVSLAGMNFSTRKADY
;
A
#
# COMPACT_ATOMS: atom_id res chain seq x y z
N MET A 1 -40.73 -47.25 6.73
CA MET A 1 -39.72 -47.18 7.81
C MET A 1 -38.40 -47.65 7.22
N ILE A 2 -37.51 -46.73 6.83
CA ILE A 2 -36.22 -47.08 6.22
C ILE A 2 -35.32 -47.59 7.35
N LYS A 3 -35.00 -48.89 7.34
CA LYS A 3 -34.01 -49.47 8.25
C LYS A 3 -32.64 -48.94 7.83
N LEU A 4 -32.13 -47.94 8.55
CA LEU A 4 -30.72 -47.59 8.53
C LEU A 4 -29.95 -48.77 9.11
N SER A 5 -29.37 -49.60 8.23
CA SER A 5 -28.44 -50.67 8.63
C SER A 5 -27.22 -50.00 9.28
N SER A 6 -27.09 -50.15 10.59
CA SER A 6 -25.91 -49.75 11.35
C SER A 6 -24.79 -50.76 11.11
N SER A 7 -24.16 -50.70 9.94
CA SER A 7 -22.90 -51.40 9.67
C SER A 7 -21.77 -50.46 10.05
N GLY A 8 -20.98 -50.83 11.07
CA GLY A 8 -19.79 -50.08 11.46
C GLY A 8 -18.72 -50.11 10.36
N PHE A 9 -17.88 -49.07 10.31
CA PHE A 9 -16.77 -48.99 9.36
C PHE A 9 -15.63 -49.95 9.74
N THR A 10 -15.06 -50.60 8.73
CA THR A 10 -13.83 -51.38 8.92
C THR A 10 -12.61 -50.44 9.00
N LEU A 11 -11.57 -50.86 9.72
CA LEU A 11 -10.33 -50.07 9.83
C LEU A 11 -9.66 -49.85 8.45
N PHE A 12 -9.85 -50.79 7.52
CA PHE A 12 -9.43 -50.66 6.13
C PHE A 12 -10.18 -49.54 5.39
N GLU A 13 -11.51 -49.45 5.51
CA GLU A 13 -12.29 -48.37 4.90
C GLU A 13 -11.90 -46.99 5.44
N ILE A 14 -11.58 -46.89 6.73
CA ILE A 14 -11.11 -45.63 7.34
C ILE A 14 -9.78 -45.19 6.71
N ILE A 15 -8.83 -46.11 6.52
CA ILE A 15 -7.54 -45.81 5.88
C ILE A 15 -7.74 -45.36 4.42
N VAL A 16 -8.59 -46.06 3.67
CA VAL A 16 -8.92 -45.71 2.27
C VAL A 16 -9.60 -44.35 2.20
N ALA A 17 -10.57 -44.08 3.08
CA ALA A 17 -11.25 -42.79 3.16
C ALA A 17 -10.28 -41.64 3.50
N MET A 18 -9.35 -41.86 4.45
CA MET A 18 -8.31 -40.88 4.77
C MET A 18 -7.39 -40.61 3.57
N PHE A 19 -7.07 -41.63 2.78
CA PHE A 19 -6.24 -41.48 1.59
C PHE A 19 -6.95 -40.64 0.51
N VAL A 20 -8.24 -40.95 0.26
CA VAL A 20 -9.07 -40.18 -0.67
C VAL A 20 -9.24 -38.73 -0.23
N ILE A 21 -9.49 -38.50 1.07
CA ILE A 21 -9.60 -37.15 1.64
C ILE A 21 -8.27 -36.41 1.49
N SER A 22 -7.13 -37.05 1.73
CA SER A 22 -5.81 -36.42 1.59
C SER A 22 -5.53 -35.99 0.15
N ILE A 23 -5.89 -36.83 -0.84
CA ILE A 23 -5.78 -36.49 -2.26
C ILE A 23 -6.68 -35.30 -2.62
N ALA A 24 -7.84 -35.15 -1.98
CA ALA A 24 -8.76 -34.05 -2.23
C ALA A 24 -8.36 -32.74 -1.53
N VAL A 25 -7.89 -32.81 -0.28
CA VAL A 25 -7.61 -31.63 0.55
C VAL A 25 -6.30 -30.93 0.17
N ILE A 26 -5.25 -31.68 -0.19
CA ILE A 26 -3.94 -31.10 -0.50
C ILE A 26 -4.01 -30.10 -1.68
N PRO A 27 -4.60 -30.43 -2.85
CA PRO A 27 -4.74 -29.49 -3.95
C PRO A 27 -5.61 -28.29 -3.58
N MET A 28 -6.65 -28.50 -2.77
CA MET A 28 -7.53 -27.44 -2.29
C MET A 28 -6.74 -26.43 -1.44
N MET A 29 -5.90 -26.89 -0.50
CA MET A 29 -5.02 -26.03 0.29
C MET A 29 -4.01 -25.28 -0.58
N GLN A 30 -3.41 -25.96 -1.56
CA GLN A 30 -2.44 -25.35 -2.48
C GLN A 30 -3.08 -24.25 -3.35
N SER A 31 -4.37 -24.39 -3.69
CA SER A 31 -5.10 -23.37 -4.46
C SER A 31 -5.30 -22.04 -3.72
N PHE A 32 -5.28 -22.05 -2.37
CA PHE A 32 -5.41 -20.83 -1.57
C PHE A 32 -4.11 -20.05 -1.43
N GLY A 33 -2.95 -20.67 -1.65
CA GLY A 33 -1.64 -20.01 -1.54
C GLY A 33 -1.51 -18.76 -2.43
N PRO A 34 -1.77 -18.86 -3.75
CA PRO A 34 -1.74 -17.70 -4.64
C PRO A 34 -2.73 -16.59 -4.23
N THR A 35 -3.91 -16.96 -3.72
CA THR A 35 -4.94 -16.01 -3.26
C THR A 35 -4.48 -15.25 -2.03
N MET A 36 -3.84 -15.92 -1.07
CA MET A 36 -3.28 -15.28 0.13
C MET A 36 -2.15 -14.31 -0.21
N MET A 37 -1.22 -14.72 -1.10
CA MET A 37 -0.11 -13.87 -1.52
C MET A 37 -0.57 -12.62 -2.27
N THR A 38 -1.56 -12.78 -3.16
CA THR A 38 -2.14 -11.65 -3.90
C THR A 38 -2.94 -10.73 -3.00
N ALA A 39 -3.72 -11.26 -2.05
CA ALA A 39 -4.45 -10.46 -1.07
C ALA A 39 -3.51 -9.58 -0.23
N GLY A 40 -2.41 -10.14 0.29
CA GLY A 40 -1.42 -9.36 1.06
C GLY A 40 -0.74 -8.26 0.23
N ALA A 41 -0.41 -8.55 -1.03
CA ALA A 41 0.13 -7.52 -1.94
C ALA A 41 -0.87 -6.39 -2.21
N VAL A 42 -2.15 -6.73 -2.43
CA VAL A 42 -3.22 -5.75 -2.64
C VAL A 42 -3.44 -4.89 -1.41
N GLU A 43 -3.49 -5.50 -0.22
CA GLU A 43 -3.62 -4.78 1.04
C GLU A 43 -2.46 -3.80 1.24
N LYS A 44 -1.22 -4.26 1.05
CA LYS A 44 -0.03 -3.43 1.15
C LYS A 44 -0.10 -2.25 0.18
N THR A 45 -0.40 -2.49 -1.09
CA THR A 45 -0.53 -1.40 -2.07
C THR A 45 -1.63 -0.42 -1.68
N ALA A 46 -2.77 -0.90 -1.17
CA ALA A 46 -3.87 -0.04 -0.73
C ALA A 46 -3.48 0.85 0.46
N VAL A 47 -2.84 0.29 1.50
CA VAL A 47 -2.38 1.05 2.67
C VAL A 47 -1.34 2.09 2.28
N LEU A 48 -0.32 1.69 1.51
CA LEU A 48 0.71 2.63 1.08
C LEU A 48 0.13 3.74 0.18
N THR A 49 -0.81 3.40 -0.72
CA THR A 49 -1.48 4.38 -1.58
C THR A 49 -2.30 5.37 -0.77
N ASN A 50 -3.03 4.88 0.25
CA ASN A 50 -3.79 5.72 1.16
C ASN A 50 -2.89 6.69 1.90
N GLN A 51 -1.73 6.23 2.39
CA GLN A 51 -0.79 7.11 3.09
C GLN A 51 -0.20 8.16 2.15
N ALA A 52 0.28 7.77 0.97
CA ALA A 52 0.85 8.73 0.02
C ALA A 52 -0.17 9.79 -0.41
N ARG A 53 -1.44 9.41 -0.56
CA ARG A 53 -2.53 10.35 -0.84
C ARG A 53 -2.81 11.27 0.35
N ALA A 54 -2.80 10.77 1.59
CA ALA A 54 -2.97 11.62 2.77
C ALA A 54 -1.84 12.68 2.85
N THR A 55 -0.59 12.29 2.59
CA THR A 55 0.54 13.23 2.50
C THR A 55 0.34 14.23 1.35
N MET A 56 -0.15 13.79 0.19
CA MET A 56 -0.46 14.68 -0.93
C MET A 56 -1.57 15.69 -0.61
N GLU A 57 -2.64 15.26 0.07
CA GLU A 57 -3.73 16.14 0.51
C GLU A 57 -3.20 17.20 1.50
N ARG A 58 -2.29 16.81 2.40
CA ARG A 58 -1.59 17.76 3.28
C ARG A 58 -0.73 18.75 2.51
N LEU A 59 0.01 18.31 1.48
CA LEU A 59 0.77 19.22 0.61
C LEU A 59 -0.14 20.22 -0.08
N LEU A 60 -1.27 19.76 -0.60
CA LEU A 60 -2.23 20.63 -1.27
C LEU A 60 -2.90 21.62 -0.30
N ALA A 61 -2.95 21.32 1.00
CA ALA A 61 -3.46 22.22 2.02
C ALA A 61 -2.48 23.34 2.41
N LEU A 62 -1.17 23.16 2.19
CA LEU A 62 -0.16 24.20 2.45
C LEU A 62 -0.32 25.37 1.47
N ASP A 63 -0.04 26.59 1.89
CA ASP A 63 -0.07 27.75 1.00
C ASP A 63 1.02 27.69 -0.09
N PHE A 64 0.78 28.38 -1.20
CA PHE A 64 1.67 28.34 -2.35
C PHE A 64 3.06 28.93 -2.03
N ASP A 65 3.11 30.02 -1.27
CA ASP A 65 4.34 30.69 -0.90
C ASP A 65 5.24 29.78 -0.04
N THR A 66 4.66 29.07 0.93
CA THR A 66 5.37 28.07 1.73
C THR A 66 5.98 26.99 0.85
N LEU A 67 5.22 26.44 -0.11
CA LEU A 67 5.73 25.41 -1.02
C LEU A 67 6.83 25.96 -1.96
N LYS A 68 6.69 27.20 -2.41
CA LYS A 68 7.66 27.89 -3.26
C LYS A 68 8.99 28.14 -2.54
N LEU A 69 8.95 28.46 -1.24
CA LEU A 69 10.16 28.59 -0.42
C LEU A 69 10.95 27.28 -0.35
N LYS A 70 10.25 26.13 -0.34
CA LYS A 70 10.85 24.79 -0.30
C LYS A 70 11.48 24.34 -1.61
N LEU A 71 11.28 25.08 -2.70
CA LEU A 71 11.85 24.77 -4.00
C LEU A 71 13.38 24.89 -4.05
N ALA A 72 13.95 25.76 -3.21
CA ALA A 72 15.40 25.97 -3.13
C ALA A 72 16.10 24.92 -2.25
N GLU A 73 15.33 24.10 -1.52
CA GLU A 73 15.86 23.06 -0.64
C GLU A 73 16.24 21.79 -1.43
N VAL A 74 17.15 20.99 -0.86
CA VAL A 74 17.62 19.74 -1.45
C VAL A 74 16.47 18.72 -1.48
N GLN A 75 16.10 18.30 -2.68
CA GLN A 75 15.05 17.31 -2.90
C GLN A 75 15.62 15.87 -2.87
N PRO A 76 14.84 14.85 -2.47
CA PRO A 76 13.49 14.94 -1.94
C PRO A 76 13.46 15.43 -0.49
N LEU A 77 12.42 16.17 -0.14
CA LEU A 77 12.13 16.64 1.20
C LEU A 77 11.47 15.53 2.03
N SER A 78 11.83 15.46 3.32
CA SER A 78 11.07 14.66 4.28
C SER A 78 9.80 15.37 4.70
N GLY A 79 8.84 14.63 5.27
CA GLY A 79 7.63 15.22 5.86
C GLY A 79 7.95 16.34 6.85
N ASN A 80 8.99 16.18 7.67
CA ASN A 80 9.44 17.21 8.61
C ASN A 80 9.89 18.50 7.92
N ALA A 81 10.66 18.38 6.83
CA ALA A 81 11.13 19.55 6.09
C ALA A 81 9.96 20.37 5.51
N VAL A 82 8.82 19.74 5.25
CA VAL A 82 7.65 20.39 4.63
C VAL A 82 6.60 20.83 5.66
N PHE A 83 6.33 20.00 6.66
CA PHE A 83 5.24 20.21 7.62
C PHE A 83 5.70 20.57 9.04
N GLY A 84 6.99 20.46 9.34
CA GLY A 84 7.55 20.75 10.67
C GLY A 84 7.18 19.72 11.75
N ASP A 85 6.67 18.55 11.38
CA ASP A 85 6.43 17.41 12.28
C ASP A 85 7.66 16.48 12.32
N SER A 86 7.82 15.69 13.40
CA SER A 86 8.86 14.64 13.42
C SER A 86 8.74 13.75 12.17
N ASP A 87 9.86 13.43 11.52
CA ASP A 87 9.91 12.76 10.20
C ASP A 87 8.73 11.80 9.99
N GLU A 88 7.83 12.18 9.06
CA GLU A 88 6.63 11.42 8.75
C GLU A 88 7.05 9.99 8.38
N THR A 89 6.79 9.08 9.31
CA THR A 89 7.12 7.66 9.18
C THR A 89 5.93 6.87 9.66
N PHE A 90 5.67 5.76 8.99
CA PHE A 90 4.68 4.81 9.45
C PHE A 90 5.20 3.39 9.28
N THR A 91 4.74 2.53 10.17
CA THR A 91 5.08 1.12 10.16
C THR A 91 3.89 0.34 9.63
N PHE A 92 4.12 -0.49 8.63
CA PHE A 92 3.13 -1.43 8.13
C PHE A 92 3.79 -2.81 7.97
N GLU A 93 3.14 -3.84 8.51
CA GLU A 93 3.71 -5.17 8.72
C GLU A 93 5.02 -5.08 9.52
N ALA A 94 6.16 -5.37 8.88
CA ALA A 94 7.52 -5.30 9.47
C ALA A 94 8.40 -4.23 8.79
N GLY A 95 7.82 -3.38 7.94
CA GLY A 95 8.53 -2.32 7.24
C GLY A 95 8.20 -0.94 7.80
N THR A 96 9.22 -0.08 7.90
CA THR A 96 9.04 1.36 8.14
C THR A 96 9.15 2.08 6.82
N TYR A 97 8.19 2.96 6.54
CA TYR A 97 8.10 3.71 5.31
C TYR A 97 8.04 5.21 5.61
N SER A 98 8.68 6.02 4.78
CA SER A 98 8.63 7.47 4.84
C SER A 98 8.34 8.03 3.44
N PRO A 99 7.38 8.95 3.28
CA PRO A 99 7.11 9.59 2.02
C PRO A 99 8.23 10.59 1.68
N ALA A 100 8.72 10.49 0.44
CA ALA A 100 9.66 11.44 -0.13
C ALA A 100 8.88 12.46 -0.95
N ILE A 101 8.98 13.73 -0.58
CA ILE A 101 8.26 14.83 -1.23
C ILE A 101 9.21 15.51 -2.21
N THR A 102 8.76 15.78 -3.43
CA THR A 102 9.49 16.56 -4.42
C THR A 102 8.63 17.72 -4.87
N ILE A 103 9.18 18.93 -4.81
CA ILE A 103 8.55 20.13 -5.32
C ILE A 103 9.44 20.63 -6.46
N SER A 104 8.87 20.79 -7.65
CA SER A 104 9.57 21.31 -8.82
C SER A 104 8.76 22.43 -9.47
N ASP A 105 9.46 23.37 -10.09
CA ASP A 105 8.83 24.43 -10.86
C ASP A 105 8.35 23.90 -12.21
N ALA A 106 7.10 24.22 -12.55
CA ALA A 106 6.46 23.86 -13.80
C ALA A 106 5.95 25.08 -14.58
N SER A 107 6.19 26.32 -14.11
CA SER A 107 5.72 27.52 -14.81
C SER A 107 6.58 27.87 -16.02
N GLY A 108 7.87 27.53 -15.98
CA GLY A 108 8.84 27.91 -17.02
C GLY A 108 9.17 29.40 -17.02
N ASP A 109 8.83 30.12 -15.95
CA ASP A 109 9.10 31.54 -15.76
C ASP A 109 9.81 31.82 -14.43
N ALA A 110 10.43 33.00 -14.30
CA ALA A 110 11.11 33.38 -13.06
C ALA A 110 10.13 33.55 -11.87
N SER A 111 8.85 33.73 -12.18
CA SER A 111 7.78 33.96 -11.20
C SER A 111 7.37 32.68 -10.48
N LYS A 112 7.65 31.49 -11.04
CA LYS A 112 7.39 30.18 -10.45
C LYS A 112 5.96 30.08 -9.93
N THR A 113 5.00 30.35 -10.81
CA THR A 113 3.55 30.44 -10.51
C THR A 113 2.84 29.10 -10.57
N LEU A 114 3.56 28.03 -10.93
CA LEU A 114 3.04 26.67 -11.03
C LEU A 114 4.07 25.69 -10.48
N LEU A 115 3.65 24.90 -9.50
CA LEU A 115 4.49 23.89 -8.86
C LEU A 115 3.96 22.49 -9.19
N ASP A 116 4.86 21.63 -9.65
CA ASP A 116 4.66 20.18 -9.69
C ASP A 116 5.02 19.63 -8.31
N LEU A 117 4.05 19.01 -7.64
CA LEU A 117 4.20 18.36 -6.34
C LEU A 117 4.17 16.85 -6.55
N THR A 118 5.19 16.15 -6.07
CA THR A 118 5.27 14.68 -6.15
C THR A 118 5.51 14.08 -4.77
N VAL A 119 4.74 13.06 -4.42
CA VAL A 119 4.94 12.23 -3.24
C VAL A 119 5.33 10.83 -3.72
N SER A 120 6.51 10.38 -3.33
CA SER A 120 7.01 9.04 -3.59
C SER A 120 7.00 8.20 -2.31
N LEU A 121 6.44 6.99 -2.39
CA LEU A 121 6.39 6.07 -1.26
C LEU A 121 6.50 4.64 -1.74
N ALA A 122 7.56 3.94 -1.30
CA ALA A 122 7.81 2.53 -1.60
C ALA A 122 7.68 2.17 -3.10
N GLY A 123 8.15 3.06 -3.99
CA GLY A 123 8.13 2.88 -5.44
C GLY A 123 6.86 3.38 -6.15
N MET A 124 5.86 3.85 -5.43
CA MET A 124 4.71 4.55 -6.02
C MET A 124 4.95 6.05 -6.03
N ASN A 125 4.49 6.72 -7.08
CA ASN A 125 4.62 8.17 -7.24
C ASN A 125 3.24 8.76 -7.51
N PHE A 126 2.88 9.76 -6.72
CA PHE A 126 1.68 10.57 -6.91
C PHE A 126 2.13 11.97 -7.25
N SER A 127 1.66 12.52 -8.36
CA SER A 127 2.01 13.87 -8.77
C SER A 127 0.75 14.70 -8.98
N THR A 128 0.82 15.97 -8.63
CA THR A 128 -0.25 16.95 -8.85
C THR A 128 0.35 18.33 -9.09
N ARG A 129 -0.48 19.27 -9.53
CA ARG A 129 -0.09 20.65 -9.77
C ARG A 129 -0.79 21.59 -8.80
N LYS A 130 -0.05 22.57 -8.33
CA LYS A 130 -0.59 23.70 -7.59
C LYS A 130 -0.18 24.99 -8.27
N ALA A 131 -1.14 25.87 -8.52
CA ALA A 131 -0.91 27.18 -9.11
C ALA A 131 -1.06 28.28 -8.04
N ASP A 132 -0.37 29.40 -8.29
CA ASP A 132 -0.52 30.67 -7.59
C ASP A 132 -1.81 31.35 -8.10
N TYR A 133 -2.81 31.55 -7.23
CA TYR A 133 -4.13 32.11 -7.57
C TYR A 133 -4.37 33.44 -6.87
#